data_AF-A0A3D1G588-F1
#
_entry.id   AF-A0A3D1G588-F1
#
_cell.length_a   1.000
_cell.length_b   1.000
_cell.length_c   1.000
_cell.angle_alpha   90.00
_cell.angle_beta   90.00
_cell.angle_gamma   90.00
#
_symmetry.space_group_name_H-M   'P 1'
#
loop_
_entity.id
_entity.type
_entity.pdbx_description
1 polymer ?
#
loop_
_entity_poly.entity_id
_entity_poly.type
_entity_poly.pdbx_seq_one_letter_code
_entity_poly.pdbx_strand_id
1 'polypeptide(L)' 'DTVGAGDTFMASTLAWLNENEFTARQDIVTLDESGLLAMLRWASRAASLNCERPGCNPPYTAEIHP' A
#
# COMPACT_ATOMS: atom_id res chain seq x y z
N ASP A 1 2.49 17.32 4.62
CA ASP A 1 1.25 17.12 5.41
C ASP A 1 1.19 15.65 5.79
N THR A 2 0.37 15.19 6.75
CA THR A 2 0.20 13.76 7.06
C THR A 2 -1.27 13.33 7.05
N VAL A 3 -2.20 14.25 6.78
CA VAL A 3 -3.62 13.94 6.64
C VAL A 3 -3.80 12.90 5.53
N GLY A 4 -4.53 11.81 5.82
CA GLY A 4 -4.80 10.74 4.85
C GLY A 4 -3.66 9.73 4.61
N ALA A 5 -2.50 9.87 5.28
CA ALA A 5 -1.39 8.94 5.08
C ALA A 5 -1.72 7.50 5.55
N GLY A 6 -2.44 7.36 6.67
CA GLY A 6 -2.90 6.06 7.17
C GLY A 6 -3.91 5.39 6.24
N ASP A 7 -4.86 6.17 5.73
CA ASP A 7 -5.85 5.68 4.75
C ASP A 7 -5.16 5.27 3.45
N THR A 8 -4.20 6.06 2.98
CA THR A 8 -3.38 5.74 1.79
C THR A 8 -2.59 4.44 1.99
N PHE A 9 -1.98 4.26 3.16
CA PHE A 9 -1.26 3.04 3.51
C PHE A 9 -2.19 1.81 3.48
N MET A 10 -3.35 1.90 4.12
CA MET A 10 -4.31 0.79 4.17
C MET A 10 -4.90 0.48 2.79
N ALA A 11 -5.30 1.51 2.03
CA ALA A 11 -5.81 1.34 0.67
C ALA A 11 -4.77 0.67 -0.24
N SER A 12 -3.52 1.10 -0.15
CA SER A 12 -2.41 0.51 -0.93
C SER A 12 -2.08 -0.91 -0.49
N THR A 13 -2.23 -1.23 0.79
CA THR A 13 -2.10 -2.59 1.33
C THR A 13 -3.15 -3.52 0.71
N LEU A 14 -4.42 -3.10 0.72
CA LEU A 14 -5.53 -3.86 0.15
C LEU A 14 -5.40 -4.00 -1.38
N ALA A 15 -4.97 -2.94 -2.06
CA ALA A 15 -4.71 -2.97 -3.50
C ALA A 15 -3.61 -3.99 -3.84
N TRP A 16 -2.48 -3.96 -3.11
CA TRP A 16 -1.38 -4.91 -3.30
C TRP A 16 -1.83 -6.37 -3.07
N LEU A 17 -2.58 -6.64 -2.00
CA LEU A 17 -3.12 -7.97 -1.73
C LEU A 17 -4.03 -8.44 -2.86
N ASN A 18 -4.92 -7.57 -3.35
CA ASN A 18 -5.82 -7.89 -4.46
C ASN A 18 -5.06 -8.15 -5.76
N GLU A 19 -4.06 -7.34 -6.10
CA GLU A 19 -3.22 -7.51 -7.30
C GLU A 19 -2.36 -8.78 -7.26
N ASN A 20 -1.99 -9.25 -6.06
CA ASN A 20 -1.23 -10.48 -5.85
C ASN A 20 -2.13 -11.68 -5.49
N GLU A 21 -3.44 -11.58 -5.75
CA GLU A 21 -4.44 -12.64 -5.58
C GLU A 21 -4.67 -13.14 -4.13
N PHE A 22 -4.19 -12.41 -3.11
CA PHE A 22 -4.45 -12.66 -1.70
C PHE A 22 -5.82 -12.09 -1.27
N THR A 23 -6.89 -12.70 -1.79
CA THR A 23 -8.26 -12.13 -1.72
C THR A 23 -9.14 -12.77 -0.64
N ALA A 24 -8.69 -13.85 -0.02
CA ALA A 24 -9.36 -14.49 1.09
C ALA A 24 -8.46 -14.54 2.35
N ARG A 25 -9.11 -14.72 3.51
CA ARG A 25 -8.41 -14.81 4.80
C ARG A 25 -7.38 -15.94 4.82
N GLN A 26 -7.64 -17.05 4.13
CA GLN A 26 -6.72 -18.20 4.15
C GLN A 26 -5.46 -17.91 3.30
N ASP A 27 -5.60 -17.16 2.20
CA ASP A 27 -4.45 -16.67 1.43
C ASP A 27 -3.52 -15.79 2.26
N ILE A 28 -4.06 -14.89 3.09
CA ILE A 28 -3.23 -14.00 3.92
C ILE A 28 -2.32 -14.80 4.87
N VAL A 29 -2.75 -15.98 5.32
CA VAL A 29 -1.95 -16.85 6.20
C VAL A 29 -0.78 -17.51 5.46
N THR A 30 -0.83 -17.60 4.14
CA THR A 30 0.27 -18.16 3.32
C THR A 30 1.29 -17.10 2.90
N LEU A 31 1.05 -15.81 3.21
CA LEU A 31 1.96 -14.73 2.91
C LEU A 31 3.27 -14.89 3.70
N ASP A 32 4.36 -15.17 2.97
CA ASP A 32 5.67 -15.30 3.57
C ASP A 32 6.29 -13.93 3.91
N GLU A 33 7.46 -13.97 4.56
CA GLU A 33 8.19 -12.77 4.97
C GLU A 33 8.53 -11.85 3.77
N SER A 34 8.82 -12.43 2.61
CA SER A 34 9.18 -11.68 1.41
C SER A 34 7.98 -10.93 0.83
N GLY A 35 6.82 -11.58 0.77
CA GLY A 35 5.56 -10.98 0.35
C GLY A 35 5.10 -9.91 1.32
N LEU A 36 5.20 -10.16 2.63
CA LEU A 36 4.90 -9.17 3.66
C LEU A 36 5.79 -7.93 3.51
N LEU A 37 7.10 -8.11 3.31
CA LEU A 37 8.01 -6.99 3.13
C LEU A 37 7.72 -6.20 1.84
N ALA A 38 7.38 -6.88 0.74
CA ALA A 38 7.01 -6.25 -0.52
C ALA A 38 5.73 -5.39 -0.36
N MET A 39 4.69 -5.94 0.26
CA MET A 39 3.45 -5.24 0.57
C MET A 39 3.67 -4.01 1.44
N LEU A 40 4.45 -4.14 2.52
CA LEU A 40 4.76 -3.03 3.42
C LEU A 40 5.55 -1.94 2.70
N ARG A 41 6.55 -2.29 1.87
CA ARG A 41 7.31 -1.31 1.08
C ARG A 41 6.41 -0.55 0.11
N TRP A 42 5.51 -1.26 -0.57
CA TRP A 42 4.53 -0.67 -1.48
C TRP A 42 3.64 0.35 -0.76
N ALA A 43 2.99 -0.08 0.32
CA ALA A 43 2.07 0.77 1.09
C ALA A 43 2.79 1.96 1.76
N SER A 44 3.99 1.75 2.29
CA SER A 44 4.81 2.82 2.86
C SER A 44 5.23 3.84 1.79
N ARG A 45 5.56 3.39 0.58
CA ARG A 45 5.90 4.31 -0.51
C ARG A 45 4.70 5.18 -0.89
N ALA A 46 3.52 4.58 -1.05
CA ALA A 46 2.31 5.31 -1.36
C ALA A 46 1.97 6.37 -0.29
N ALA A 47 2.04 5.98 0.99
CA ALA A 47 1.80 6.89 2.11
C ALA A 47 2.83 8.03 2.16
N SER A 48 4.10 7.76 1.84
CA SER A 48 5.14 8.79 1.78
C SER A 48 4.84 9.85 0.71
N LEU A 49 4.36 9.44 -0.46
CA LEU A 49 3.98 10.35 -1.55
C LEU A 49 2.77 11.20 -1.20
N ASN A 50 1.79 10.65 -0.47
CA ASN A 50 0.68 11.44 0.06
C ASN A 50 1.20 12.53 1.01
N CYS A 51 2.18 12.22 1.87
CA CYS A 51 2.73 13.19 2.81
C CYS A 51 3.44 14.38 2.15
N GLU A 52 3.90 14.22 0.91
CA GLU A 52 4.54 15.28 0.10
C GLU A 52 3.52 16.27 -0.49
N ARG A 53 2.21 16.03 -0.33
CA ARG A 53 1.12 16.83 -0.90
C ARG A 53 0.25 17.44 0.22
N PRO A 54 -0.44 18.57 -0.02
CA PRO A 54 -1.38 19.12 0.94
C PRO A 54 -2.68 18.28 0.99
N GLY A 55 -3.18 18.01 2.20
CA GLY A 55 -4.38 17.21 2.43
C GLY A 55 -4.22 15.72 2.11
N CYS A 56 -5.35 15.02 1.98
CA CYS A 56 -5.39 13.64 1.50
C CYS A 56 -5.36 13.63 -0.03
N ASN A 57 -4.21 13.31 -0.60
CA ASN A 57 -3.97 13.22 -2.04
C ASN A 57 -3.11 11.97 -2.36
N PRO A 58 -3.70 10.76 -2.32
CA PRO A 58 -3.00 9.51 -2.60
C PRO A 58 -2.38 9.49 -4.02
N PRO A 59 -1.27 8.79 -4.22
CA PRO A 59 -0.66 8.62 -5.54
C PRO A 59 -1.44 7.64 -6.43
N TYR A 60 -1.28 7.79 -7.74
CA TYR A 60 -1.59 6.73 -8.72
C TYR A 60 -0.54 5.61 -8.66
N THR A 61 -0.92 4.39 -9.07
CA THR A 61 -0.01 3.22 -9.14
C THR A 61 1.28 3.51 -9.90
N ALA A 62 1.20 4.25 -11.01
CA ALA A 62 2.35 4.64 -11.83
C ALA A 62 3.33 5.61 -11.13
N GLU A 63 2.94 6.23 -10.01
CA GLU A 63 3.82 7.09 -9.21
C GLU A 63 4.53 6.32 -8.09
N ILE A 64 4.07 5.10 -7.77
CA ILE A 64 4.63 4.24 -6.72
C ILE A 64 5.75 3.37 -7.31
N HIS A 65 5.56 2.84 -8.52
CA HIS A 65 6.61 2.18 -9.30
C HIS A 65 7.52 3.24 -9.96
N PRO A 66 8.86 3.14 -9.86
CA PRO A 66 9.75 3.87 -10.76
C PRO A 66 9.71 3.32 -12.19
#